data_AF-A0A3M6W4J3-F1
#
_entry.id   AF-A0A3M6W4J3-F1
#
_cell.length_a   1.000
_cell.length_b   1.000
_cell.length_c   1.000
_cell.angle_alpha   90.00
_cell.angle_beta   90.00
_cell.angle_gamma   90.00
#
_symmetry.space_group_name_H-M   'P 1'
#
loop_
_entity.id
_entity.type
_entity.pdbx_description
1 polymer ?
#
loop_
_entity_poly.entity_id
_entity_poly.type
_entity_poly.pdbx_seq_one_letter_code
_entity_poly.pdbx_strand_id
1 'polypeptide(L)'
;MVIRPAQRSDLTPAAKVCAKAFFDTELFGEVIHPYRHQYPDDMHLYWLQTFRRGLNRKDNYILVASVSEPGESQPRIVGVAQWIRRRARAGSQDQSSSKSSEQNKAEEEQEELPPNRAADPAKLDVLQRVNERKLGI
;
A
#
# COMPACT_ATOMS: atom_id res chain seq x y z
N MET A 1 -17.50 15.81 -0.94
CA MET A 1 -16.46 14.78 -1.12
C MET A 1 -15.57 15.17 -2.29
N VAL A 2 -14.25 15.06 -2.15
CA VAL A 2 -13.26 15.37 -3.19
C VAL A 2 -12.39 14.13 -3.43
N ILE A 3 -12.11 13.79 -4.69
CA ILE A 3 -11.18 12.72 -5.07
C ILE A 3 -9.95 13.37 -5.68
N ARG A 4 -8.76 12.96 -5.22
CA ARG A 4 -7.48 13.51 -5.69
C ARG A 4 -6.34 12.49 -5.57
N PRO A 5 -5.21 12.71 -6.27
CA PRO A 5 -3.99 11.98 -5.99
C PRO A 5 -3.61 12.04 -4.50
N ALA A 6 -3.12 10.92 -3.98
CA ALA A 6 -2.63 10.82 -2.62
C ALA A 6 -1.33 11.62 -2.45
N GLN A 7 -1.20 12.27 -1.31
CA GLN A 7 0.04 12.84 -0.80
C GLN A 7 0.59 11.96 0.31
N ARG A 8 1.83 12.22 0.72
CA ARG A 8 2.53 11.44 1.77
C ARG A 8 1.73 11.40 3.08
N SER A 9 1.13 12.52 3.48
CA SER A 9 0.31 12.66 4.68
C SER A 9 -0.99 11.84 4.64
N ASP A 10 -1.49 11.52 3.44
CA ASP A 10 -2.73 10.74 3.31
C ASP A 10 -2.51 9.24 3.51
N LEU A 11 -1.27 8.75 3.41
CA LEU A 11 -1.00 7.32 3.34
C LEU A 11 -1.40 6.56 4.61
N THR A 12 -1.15 7.13 5.79
CA THR A 12 -1.52 6.49 7.05
C THR A 12 -3.05 6.45 7.24
N PRO A 13 -3.80 7.57 7.08
CA PRO A 13 -5.26 7.53 7.06
C PRO A 13 -5.83 6.56 6.01
N ALA A 14 -5.29 6.58 4.79
CA ALA A 14 -5.68 5.69 3.70
C ALA A 14 -5.48 4.21 4.07
N ALA A 15 -4.32 3.86 4.64
CA ALA A 15 -4.02 2.52 5.09
C ALA A 15 -5.00 2.02 6.17
N LYS A 16 -5.40 2.90 7.09
CA LYS A 16 -6.42 2.59 8.11
C LYS A 16 -7.80 2.37 7.50
N VAL A 17 -8.16 3.11 6.45
CA VAL A 17 -9.40 2.87 5.70
C VAL A 17 -9.37 1.47 5.07
N CYS A 18 -8.27 1.08 4.42
CA CYS A 18 -8.14 -0.26 3.84
C CYS A 18 -8.17 -1.37 4.89
N ALA A 19 -7.48 -1.19 6.03
CA ALA A 19 -7.52 -2.17 7.12
C ALA A 19 -8.96 -2.42 7.60
N LYS A 20 -9.76 -1.37 7.78
CA LYS A 20 -11.17 -1.49 8.17
C LYS A 20 -12.03 -2.13 7.07
N ALA A 21 -11.84 -1.73 5.82
CA ALA A 21 -12.63 -2.23 4.70
C ALA A 21 -12.38 -3.72 4.41
N PHE A 22 -11.17 -4.20 4.67
CA PHE A 22 -10.75 -5.56 4.36
C PHE A 22 -10.59 -6.46 5.59
N PHE A 23 -10.97 -5.98 6.78
CA PHE A 23 -10.72 -6.64 8.06
C PHE A 23 -11.23 -8.09 8.09
N ASP A 24 -12.47 -8.33 7.65
CA ASP A 24 -13.09 -9.67 7.66
C ASP A 24 -13.20 -10.29 6.27
N THR A 25 -12.28 -9.94 5.37
CA THR A 25 -12.19 -10.58 4.06
C THR A 25 -11.30 -11.81 4.10
N GLU A 26 -11.61 -12.81 3.28
CA GLU A 26 -10.85 -14.07 3.25
C GLU A 26 -9.36 -13.85 3.00
N LEU A 27 -9.00 -13.11 1.95
CA LEU A 27 -7.59 -12.92 1.59
C LEU A 27 -6.84 -12.03 2.59
N PHE A 28 -7.33 -10.81 2.84
CA PHE A 28 -6.58 -9.85 3.64
C PHE A 28 -6.79 -10.06 5.14
N GLY A 29 -7.99 -10.45 5.55
CA GLY A 29 -8.32 -10.75 6.94
C GLY A 29 -7.82 -12.11 7.36
N GLU A 30 -8.37 -13.19 6.81
CA GLU A 30 -8.07 -14.55 7.29
C GLU A 30 -6.69 -15.06 6.88
N VAL A 31 -6.32 -14.90 5.60
CA VAL A 31 -5.08 -15.48 5.06
C VAL A 31 -3.86 -14.64 5.39
N ILE A 32 -3.89 -13.34 5.11
CA ILE A 32 -2.72 -12.46 5.32
C ILE A 32 -2.61 -12.03 6.79
N HIS A 33 -3.73 -11.78 7.47
CA HIS A 33 -3.74 -11.28 8.86
C HIS A 33 -4.48 -12.19 9.86
N PRO A 34 -4.05 -13.46 10.04
CA PRO A 34 -4.74 -14.40 10.92
C PRO A 34 -4.80 -13.93 12.39
N TYR A 35 -3.89 -13.05 12.81
CA TYR A 35 -3.84 -12.52 14.18
C TYR A 35 -4.50 -11.14 14.33
N ARG A 36 -5.26 -10.67 13.33
CA ARG A 36 -5.92 -9.34 13.34
C ARG A 36 -6.83 -9.08 14.54
N HIS A 37 -7.46 -10.10 15.11
CA HIS A 37 -8.28 -9.93 16.32
C HIS A 37 -7.44 -9.75 17.58
N GLN A 38 -6.19 -10.25 17.60
CA GLN A 38 -5.24 -10.05 18.69
C GLN A 38 -4.51 -8.70 18.57
N TYR A 39 -4.28 -8.25 17.33
CA TYR A 39 -3.57 -7.00 17.01
C TYR A 39 -4.36 -6.14 16.01
N PRO A 40 -5.56 -5.62 16.38
CA PRO A 40 -6.45 -4.94 15.44
C PRO A 40 -5.87 -3.66 14.84
N ASP A 41 -4.95 -3.02 15.57
CA ASP A 41 -4.28 -1.79 15.13
C ASP A 41 -3.10 -2.03 14.18
N ASP A 42 -2.64 -3.27 13.99
CA ASP A 42 -1.43 -3.55 13.20
C ASP A 42 -1.74 -3.82 11.71
N MET A 43 -2.97 -4.22 11.36
CA MET A 43 -3.34 -4.62 9.98
C MET A 43 -3.11 -3.50 8.95
N HIS A 44 -3.22 -2.23 9.35
CA HIS A 44 -2.97 -1.10 8.45
C HIS A 44 -1.51 -1.01 7.97
N LEU A 45 -0.56 -1.59 8.69
CA LEU A 45 0.87 -1.54 8.36
C LEU A 45 1.16 -2.21 7.02
N TYR A 46 0.43 -3.27 6.67
CA TYR A 46 0.52 -3.92 5.35
C TYR A 46 0.24 -2.94 4.20
N TRP A 47 -0.85 -2.17 4.33
CA TRP A 47 -1.26 -1.19 3.34
C TRP A 47 -0.31 0.01 3.32
N LEU A 48 0.10 0.49 4.50
CA LEU A 48 1.00 1.63 4.62
C LEU A 48 2.35 1.36 3.96
N GLN A 49 2.93 0.17 4.18
CA GLN A 49 4.16 -0.24 3.53
C GLN A 49 3.99 -0.27 2.00
N THR A 50 2.88 -0.85 1.52
CA THR A 50 2.57 -0.93 0.09
C THR A 50 2.41 0.46 -0.54
N PHE A 51 1.71 1.37 0.13
CA PHE A 51 1.50 2.74 -0.35
C PHE A 51 2.79 3.56 -0.31
N ARG A 52 3.62 3.45 0.74
CA ARG A 52 4.91 4.15 0.83
C ARG A 52 5.84 3.76 -0.31
N ARG A 53 5.92 2.45 -0.64
CA ARG A 53 6.70 1.94 -1.78
C ARG A 53 6.10 2.34 -3.12
N GLY A 54 4.79 2.55 -3.16
CA GLY A 54 4.02 2.81 -4.36
C GLY A 54 3.90 4.28 -4.76
N LEU A 55 4.02 5.23 -3.82
CA LEU A 55 3.60 6.62 -4.03
C LEU A 55 4.30 7.31 -5.21
N ASN A 56 5.61 7.09 -5.36
CA ASN A 56 6.44 7.77 -6.37
C ASN A 56 6.69 6.90 -7.62
N ARG A 57 6.05 5.73 -7.71
CA ARG A 57 6.20 4.83 -8.86
C ARG A 57 5.36 5.32 -10.04
N LYS A 58 5.98 5.55 -11.20
CA LYS A 58 5.32 6.04 -12.43
C LYS A 58 4.20 5.13 -12.94
N ASP A 59 4.23 3.85 -12.60
CA ASP A 59 3.24 2.85 -12.98
C ASP A 59 2.14 2.64 -11.93
N ASN A 60 2.20 3.32 -10.79
CA ASN A 60 1.25 3.17 -9.69
C ASN A 60 0.54 4.49 -9.38
N TYR A 61 -0.79 4.45 -9.35
CA TYR A 61 -1.64 5.59 -9.06
C TYR A 61 -2.42 5.30 -7.78
N ILE A 62 -2.26 6.14 -6.77
CA ILE A 62 -3.02 6.09 -5.52
C ILE A 62 -3.91 7.33 -5.47
N LEU A 63 -5.22 7.13 -5.44
CA LEU A 63 -6.22 8.17 -5.28
C LEU A 63 -6.86 8.04 -3.90
N VAL A 64 -7.15 9.18 -3.27
CA VAL A 64 -7.88 9.25 -2.00
C VAL A 64 -9.17 10.05 -2.18
N ALA A 65 -10.21 9.62 -1.49
CA ALA A 65 -11.44 10.37 -1.31
C ALA A 65 -11.43 11.02 0.07
N SER A 66 -11.66 12.33 0.13
CA SER A 66 -11.73 13.09 1.37
C SER A 66 -13.06 13.82 1.54
N VAL A 67 -13.48 13.96 2.79
CA VAL A 67 -14.65 14.75 3.22
C VAL A 67 -14.15 15.78 4.23
N SER A 68 -14.64 17.02 4.09
CA SER A 68 -14.39 18.07 5.08
C SER A 68 -15.68 18.28 5.85
N GLU A 69 -15.64 18.13 7.16
CA GLU A 69 -16.77 18.42 8.04
C GLU A 69 -16.60 19.78 8.73
N PRO A 70 -17.70 20.51 9.02
CA PRO A 70 -17.62 21.75 9.78
C PRO A 70 -16.98 21.51 11.16
N GLY A 71 -15.88 22.21 11.44
CA GLY A 71 -15.14 22.09 12.71
C GLY A 71 -13.91 21.17 12.66
N GLU A 72 -13.70 20.41 11.58
CA GLU A 72 -12.44 19.69 11.36
C GLU A 72 -11.41 20.61 10.72
N SER A 73 -10.19 20.61 11.26
CA SER A 73 -9.07 21.40 10.73
C SER A 73 -8.48 20.83 9.44
N GLN A 74 -8.68 19.53 9.18
CA GLN A 74 -8.18 18.84 7.99
C GLN A 74 -9.23 17.89 7.42
N PRO A 75 -9.29 17.72 6.09
CA PRO A 75 -10.20 16.77 5.46
C PRO A 75 -9.90 15.34 5.90
N ARG A 76 -10.91 14.61 6.35
CA ARG A 76 -10.81 13.20 6.68
C ARG A 76 -10.77 12.33 5.42
N ILE A 77 -9.83 11.40 5.37
CA ILE A 77 -9.79 10.38 4.31
C ILE A 77 -10.85 9.30 4.58
N VAL A 78 -11.70 9.04 3.60
CA VAL A 78 -12.83 8.09 3.69
C VAL A 78 -12.75 6.96 2.66
N GLY A 79 -11.87 7.06 1.67
CA GLY A 79 -11.75 6.07 0.61
C GLY A 79 -10.40 6.12 -0.07
N VAL A 80 -10.01 4.99 -0.65
CA VAL A 80 -8.73 4.81 -1.35
C VAL A 80 -8.95 3.94 -2.58
N ALA A 81 -8.31 4.30 -3.68
CA ALA A 81 -8.22 3.46 -4.86
C ALA A 81 -6.76 3.39 -5.34
N GLN A 82 -6.26 2.18 -5.60
CA GLN A 82 -4.92 1.96 -6.13
C GLN A 82 -4.98 1.25 -7.48
N TRP A 83 -4.26 1.78 -8.46
CA TRP A 83 -4.19 1.24 -9.81
C TRP A 83 -2.73 1.07 -10.23
N ILE A 84 -2.33 -0.14 -10.58
CA ILE A 84 -0.98 -0.44 -11.08
C ILE A 84 -1.07 -0.80 -12.56
N ARG A 85 -0.46 0.02 -13.42
CA ARG A 85 -0.39 -0.23 -14.86
C ARG A 85 0.58 -1.35 -15.15
N ARG A 86 0.08 -2.46 -15.67
CA ARG A 86 0.90 -3.57 -16.16
C ARG A 86 1.19 -3.41 -17.64
N ARG A 87 2.41 -3.72 -18.07
CA ARG A 87 2.81 -3.72 -19.49
C ARG A 87 2.91 -5.17 -19.98
N ALA A 88 2.46 -5.42 -21.22
CA ALA A 88 2.40 -6.75 -21.82
C ALA A 88 3.77 -7.36 -22.18
N ARG A 89 4.81 -6.53 -22.23
CA ARG A 89 6.20 -6.95 -22.36
C ARG A 89 6.94 -6.34 -21.17
N ALA A 90 7.77 -7.14 -20.50
CA ALA A 90 8.88 -6.61 -19.74
C ALA A 90 9.74 -5.85 -20.77
N GLY A 91 9.46 -4.55 -20.93
CA GLY A 91 10.36 -3.70 -21.69
C GLY A 91 11.72 -3.83 -21.03
N SER A 92 12.77 -3.92 -21.82
CA SER A 92 14.17 -4.14 -21.43
C SER A 92 14.75 -3.12 -20.43
N GLN A 93 13.92 -2.33 -19.77
CA GLN A 93 14.25 -1.45 -18.65
C GLN A 93 14.28 -2.17 -17.30
N ASP A 94 13.70 -3.37 -17.15
CA ASP A 94 13.82 -4.15 -15.90
C ASP A 94 15.17 -4.88 -15.77
N GLN A 95 16.07 -4.75 -16.76
CA GLN A 95 17.49 -5.11 -16.66
C GLN A 95 18.42 -3.91 -16.43
N SER A 96 17.88 -2.76 -16.01
CA SER A 96 18.72 -1.77 -15.33
C SER A 96 18.90 -2.20 -13.88
N SER A 97 19.76 -3.21 -13.68
CA SER A 97 20.68 -3.23 -12.55
C SER A 97 21.69 -2.07 -12.71
N SER A 98 21.18 -0.85 -12.79
CA SER A 98 21.94 0.34 -12.44
C SER A 98 21.36 0.73 -11.11
N LYS A 99 22.17 0.59 -10.06
CA LYS A 99 22.02 1.39 -8.86
C LYS A 99 22.05 2.85 -9.33
N SER A 100 20.92 3.41 -9.75
CA SER A 100 20.82 4.82 -10.08
C SER A 100 20.94 5.53 -8.76
N SER A 101 22.16 5.99 -8.49
CA SER A 101 22.63 6.85 -7.41
C SER A 101 21.82 8.14 -7.22
N GLU A 102 20.77 8.35 -8.01
CA GLU A 102 19.79 9.43 -7.86
C GLU A 102 18.56 9.03 -7.03
N GLN A 103 18.32 7.74 -6.81
CA GLN A 103 17.22 7.26 -5.95
C GLN A 103 17.54 7.35 -4.45
N ASN A 104 18.76 7.72 -4.11
CA ASN A 104 19.23 8.00 -2.74
C ASN A 104 19.04 9.48 -2.33
N LYS A 105 18.39 10.33 -3.16
CA LYS A 105 18.17 11.75 -2.80
C LYS A 105 16.74 12.07 -2.36
N ALA A 106 15.83 11.10 -2.36
CA ALA A 106 14.47 11.25 -1.85
C ALA A 106 14.09 10.13 -0.87
N GLU A 107 15.09 9.52 -0.23
CA GLU A 107 14.88 8.90 1.08
C GLU A 107 14.70 10.05 2.08
N GLU A 108 13.55 10.72 2.03
CA GLU A 108 12.97 11.26 3.27
C GLU A 108 13.06 10.12 4.27
N GLU A 109 13.75 10.33 5.40
CA GLU A 109 13.88 9.40 6.52
C GLU A 109 12.56 8.65 6.71
N GLN A 110 12.45 7.47 6.10
CA GLN A 110 11.24 6.70 6.20
C GLN A 110 11.31 6.06 7.57
N GLU A 111 10.64 6.67 8.53
CA GLU A 111 10.48 6.10 9.86
C GLU A 111 10.10 4.62 9.69
N GLU A 112 10.98 3.74 10.16
CA GLU A 112 10.84 2.31 9.99
C GLU A 112 9.49 1.89 10.59
N LEU A 113 8.68 1.17 9.80
CA LEU A 113 7.38 0.75 10.28
C LEU A 113 7.58 -0.31 11.37
N PRO A 114 6.80 -0.27 12.47
CA PRO A 114 6.83 -1.35 13.46
C PRO A 114 6.43 -2.68 12.81
N PRO A 115 6.79 -3.82 13.41
CA PRO A 115 6.40 -5.12 12.91
C PRO A 115 4.87 -5.26 12.87
N ASN A 116 4.33 -5.76 11.76
CA ASN A 116 2.91 -6.07 11.64
C ASN A 116 2.59 -7.40 12.34
N ARG A 117 2.23 -7.35 13.62
CA ARG A 117 1.94 -8.56 14.42
C ARG A 117 0.64 -9.24 14.02
N ALA A 118 -0.26 -8.52 13.32
CA ALA A 118 -1.49 -9.10 12.80
C ALA A 118 -1.23 -10.06 11.63
N ALA A 119 -0.14 -9.86 10.89
CA ALA A 119 0.17 -10.60 9.68
C ALA A 119 0.92 -11.91 9.92
N ASP A 120 0.68 -12.91 9.07
CA ASP A 120 1.58 -14.06 8.91
C ASP A 120 2.68 -13.68 7.89
N PRO A 121 3.96 -13.61 8.29
CA PRO A 121 5.06 -13.26 7.40
C PRO A 121 5.15 -14.16 6.16
N ALA A 122 4.75 -15.43 6.26
CA ALA A 122 4.78 -16.38 5.14
C ALA A 122 3.69 -16.16 4.08
N LYS A 123 2.77 -15.21 4.33
CA LYS A 123 1.60 -14.93 3.47
C LYS A 123 1.64 -13.53 2.86
N LEU A 124 2.55 -12.66 3.28
CA LEU A 124 2.66 -11.27 2.81
C LEU A 124 2.83 -11.14 1.29
N ASP A 125 3.50 -12.11 0.67
CA ASP A 125 3.83 -12.15 -0.76
C ASP A 125 2.84 -12.97 -1.61
N VAL A 126 1.72 -13.42 -1.04
CA VAL A 126 0.79 -14.35 -1.73
C VAL A 126 0.30 -13.81 -3.07
N LEU A 127 0.00 -12.50 -3.13
CA LEU A 127 -0.42 -11.82 -4.36
C LEU A 127 0.71 -11.75 -5.40
N GLN A 128 1.95 -11.61 -4.96
CA GLN A 128 3.12 -11.58 -5.83
C GLN A 128 3.40 -12.98 -6.41
N ARG A 129 3.39 -14.01 -5.58
CA ARG A 129 3.62 -15.41 -6.00
C ARG A 129 2.60 -15.90 -7.03
N VAL A 130 1.31 -15.61 -6.80
CA VAL A 130 0.25 -15.98 -7.77
C VAL A 130 0.48 -15.28 -9.11
N ASN A 131 0.99 -14.06 -9.07
CA ASN A 131 1.24 -13.29 -10.28
C ASN A 131 2.43 -13.83 -11.10
N GLU A 132 3.51 -14.25 -10.43
CA GLU A 132 4.68 -14.86 -11.07
C GLU A 132 4.31 -16.20 -11.72
N ARG A 133 3.53 -17.05 -11.04
CA ARG A 133 3.07 -18.34 -11.59
C ARG A 133 2.21 -18.21 -12.85
N LYS A 134 1.41 -17.14 -12.97
CA LYS A 134 0.61 -16.88 -14.19
C LYS A 134 1.47 -16.42 -15.38
N LEU A 135 2.69 -15.96 -15.14
CA LEU A 135 3.62 -15.49 -16.17
C LEU A 135 4.60 -16.58 -16.66
N GLY A 136 4.53 -17.80 -16.12
CA GLY A 136 5.36 -18.92 -16.56
C GLY A 136 6.85 -18.73 -16.29
N ILE A 137 7.18 -18.02 -15.21
CA ILE A 137 8.54 -17.85 -14.69
C ILE A 137 8.68 -18.68 -13.42
#